data_AF-A0A955MXZ1-F1
#
_entry.id   AF-A0A955MXZ1-F1
#
_cell.length_a   1.000
_cell.length_b   1.000
_cell.length_c   1.000
_cell.angle_alpha   90.00
_cell.angle_beta   90.00
_cell.angle_gamma   90.00
#
_symmetry.space_group_name_H-M   'P 1'
#
loop_
_entity.id
_entity.type
_entity.pdbx_description
1 polymer ?
#
loop_
_entity_poly.entity_id
_entity_poly.type
_entity_poly.pdbx_seq_one_letter_code
_entity_poly.pdbx_strand_id
1 'polypeptide(L)' 'QLDQWHEYHLVCRGPHLVLNVDGRIAAEVEDLDPAQQDFSGILALQLHSGPEMTVQFKDIQIKRLDSSTRE' A
#
# COMPACT_ATOMS: atom_id res chain seq x y z
N GLN A 1 -17.26 0.56 -12.16
CA GLN A 1 -17.40 1.82 -12.91
C GLN A 1 -16.07 2.54 -12.77
N LEU A 2 -15.42 2.94 -13.87
CA LEU A 2 -14.02 3.41 -13.85
C LEU A 2 -13.86 4.83 -13.32
N ASP A 3 -14.98 5.53 -13.16
CA ASP A 3 -15.10 6.94 -12.80
C ASP A 3 -15.35 7.15 -11.29
N GLN A 4 -15.26 6.08 -10.49
CA GLN A 4 -15.38 6.14 -9.04
C GLN A 4 -14.00 6.27 -8.38
N TRP A 5 -13.97 7.00 -7.26
CA TRP A 5 -12.80 6.99 -6.39
C TRP A 5 -12.76 5.67 -5.62
N HIS A 6 -11.59 5.02 -5.61
CA HIS A 6 -11.34 3.84 -4.79
C HIS A 6 -10.44 4.22 -3.61
N GLU A 7 -10.81 3.76 -2.41
CA GLU A 7 -9.99 3.96 -1.22
C GLU A 7 -8.99 2.82 -1.09
N TYR A 8 -7.70 3.18 -0.97
CA TYR A 8 -6.61 2.24 -0.71
C TYR A 8 -6.11 2.47 0.72
N HIS A 9 -6.10 1.41 1.53
CA HIS A 9 -5.52 1.44 2.86
C HIS A 9 -4.51 0.30 3.01
N LEU A 10 -3.23 0.68 2.95
CA LEU A 10 -2.09 -0.21 3.10
C LEU A 10 -1.53 -0.11 4.53
N VAL A 11 -1.53 -1.23 5.25
CA VAL A 11 -0.94 -1.35 6.58
C VAL A 11 0.30 -2.23 6.48
N CYS A 12 1.46 -1.69 6.85
CA CYS A 12 2.73 -2.42 6.88
C CYS A 12 3.22 -2.52 8.33
N ARG A 13 3.27 -3.73 8.89
CA ARG A 13 3.74 -4.02 10.26
C ARG A 13 4.81 -5.10 10.23
N GLY A 14 6.07 -4.68 10.23
CA GLY A 14 7.20 -5.61 10.08
C GLY A 14 7.08 -6.37 8.75
N PRO A 15 7.13 -7.72 8.74
CA PRO A 15 7.00 -8.52 7.53
C PRO A 15 5.55 -8.68 7.04
N HIS A 16 4.55 -8.23 7.81
CA HIS A 16 3.13 -8.40 7.48
C HIS A 16 2.55 -7.16 6.81
N LEU A 17 2.01 -7.33 5.60
CA LEU A 17 1.44 -6.26 4.79
C LEU A 17 0.00 -6.62 4.41
N VAL A 18 -0.92 -5.69 4.63
CA VAL A 18 -2.34 -5.85 4.27
C VAL A 18 -2.79 -4.66 3.43
N LEU A 19 -3.28 -4.93 2.22
CA LEU A 19 -3.92 -3.94 1.35
C LEU A 19 -5.43 -4.14 1.37
N ASN A 20 -6.13 -3.09 1.79
CA ASN A 20 -7.57 -2.98 1.61
C ASN A 20 -7.90 -2.07 0.42
N VAL A 21 -8.89 -2.49 -0.36
CA VAL A 21 -9.52 -1.67 -1.41
C VAL A 21 -11.01 -1.57 -1.08
N ASP A 22 -11.51 -0.34 -0.91
CA ASP A 22 -12.88 -0.03 -0.51
C ASP A 22 -13.32 -0.80 0.75
N GLY A 23 -12.45 -0.83 1.76
CA GLY A 23 -12.71 -1.48 3.06
C GLY A 23 -12.68 -3.01 3.03
N ARG A 24 -12.29 -3.65 1.93
CA ARG A 24 -12.15 -5.11 1.81
C ARG A 24 -10.70 -5.49 1.59
N ILE A 25 -10.25 -6.59 2.21
CA ILE A 25 -8.90 -7.13 1.98
C ILE A 25 -8.80 -7.55 0.51
N ALA A 26 -7.92 -6.88 -0.22
CA ALA A 26 -7.61 -7.19 -1.61
C ALA A 26 -6.35 -8.06 -1.71
N ALA A 27 -5.37 -7.84 -0.83
CA ALA A 27 -4.15 -8.64 -0.72
C ALA A 27 -3.61 -8.63 0.71
N GLU A 28 -3.00 -9.74 1.11
CA GLU A 28 -2.30 -9.92 2.38
C GLU A 28 -1.04 -10.74 2.12
N VAL A 29 0.10 -10.27 2.62
CA VAL A 29 1.42 -10.83 2.35
C VAL A 29 2.22 -10.87 3.66
N GLU A 30 2.96 -11.95 3.86
CA GLU A 30 4.02 -12.04 4.85
C GLU A 30 5.36 -12.25 4.13
N ASP A 31 6.27 -11.28 4.24
CA ASP A 31 7.61 -11.36 3.66
C ASP A 31 8.53 -12.14 4.60
N LEU A 32 8.81 -13.39 4.22
CA LEU A 32 9.64 -14.32 4.98
C LEU A 32 11.05 -14.47 4.41
N ASP A 33 11.48 -13.60 3.48
CA ASP A 33 12.85 -13.61 2.96
C ASP A 33 13.74 -12.58 3.70
N PRO A 34 14.49 -13.00 4.73
CA PRO A 34 15.32 -12.09 5.51
C PRO A 34 16.48 -11.47 4.72
N ALA A 35 16.82 -12.00 3.54
CA ALA A 35 17.89 -11.48 2.70
C ALA A 35 17.40 -10.39 1.74
N GLN A 36 16.10 -10.34 1.45
CA GLN A 36 15.52 -9.41 0.47
C GLN A 36 14.42 -8.50 1.04
N GLN A 37 13.96 -8.74 2.28
CA GLN A 37 12.95 -7.88 2.90
C GLN A 37 13.51 -6.48 3.21
N ASP A 38 12.73 -5.46 2.87
CA ASP A 38 13.02 -4.06 3.19
C ASP A 38 11.89 -3.48 4.07
N PHE A 39 12.22 -3.13 5.32
CA PHE A 39 11.24 -2.55 6.26
C PHE A 39 11.07 -1.03 6.10
N SER A 40 11.84 -0.41 5.21
CA SER A 40 11.77 1.04 4.98
C SER A 40 12.10 1.36 3.54
N GLY A 41 11.45 2.38 2.99
CA GLY A 41 11.68 2.83 1.63
C GLY A 41 10.95 4.14 1.33
N ILE A 42 10.76 4.41 0.05
CA ILE A 42 9.99 5.56 -0.44
C ILE A 42 8.58 5.12 -0.84
N LEU A 43 7.60 6.00 -0.64
CA LEU A 43 6.27 5.85 -1.25
C LEU A 43 6.32 6.42 -2.66
N ALA A 44 6.03 5.59 -3.66
CA ALA A 44 5.99 5.98 -5.07
C ALA A 44 4.63 5.64 -5.69
N LEU A 45 4.16 6.50 -6.59
CA LEU A 45 2.96 6.26 -7.39
C LEU A 45 3.41 5.86 -8.79
N GLN A 46 3.06 4.64 -9.21
CA GLN A 46 3.43 4.13 -10.52
C GLN A 46 2.27 4.29 -11.50
N LEU A 47 2.56 4.89 -12.66
CA LEU A 47 1.72 4.80 -13.85
C LEU A 47 2.32 3.76 -14.78
N HIS A 48 1.58 2.71 -15.08
CA HIS A 48 2.06 1.67 -15.99
C HIS A 48 2.22 2.21 -17.41
N SER A 49 3.26 1.79 -18.14
CA SER A 49 3.44 2.15 -19.54
C SER A 49 2.42 1.43 -20.42
N GLY A 50 1.77 2.12 -21.35
CA GLY A 50 0.74 1.54 -22.21
C GLY A 50 0.06 2.59 -23.09
N PRO A 51 -1.16 2.30 -23.60
CA PRO A 51 -2.00 3.31 -24.23
C PRO A 51 -2.18 4.53 -23.34
N GLU A 52 -2.49 5.68 -23.95
CA GLU A 52 -2.67 6.93 -23.22
C GLU A 52 -3.70 6.75 -22.08
N MET A 53 -3.28 7.06 -20.86
CA MET A 53 -4.11 6.95 -19.67
C MET A 53 -3.86 8.10 -18.72
N THR A 54 -4.93 8.50 -18.02
CA THR A 54 -4.88 9.47 -16.95
C THR A 54 -5.26 8.78 -15.66
N VAL A 55 -4.45 8.98 -14.61
CA VAL A 55 -4.76 8.53 -13.24
C VAL A 55 -4.73 9.74 -12.33
N GLN A 56 -5.67 9.79 -11.40
CA GLN A 56 -5.79 10.86 -10.42
C GLN A 56 -5.68 10.28 -9.02
N PHE A 57 -4.93 10.95 -8.15
CA PHE A 57 -4.77 10.59 -6.75
C PHE A 57 -5.16 11.80 -5.89
N LYS A 58 -5.74 11.55 -4.73
CA LYS A 58 -6.06 12.58 -3.73
C LYS A 58 -5.97 11.98 -2.33
N ASP A 59 -5.94 12.86 -1.32
CA ASP A 59 -6.02 12.48 0.09
C ASP A 59 -4.95 11.46 0.54
N ILE A 60 -3.74 11.56 -0.04
CA ILE A 60 -2.61 10.68 0.30
C ILE A 60 -2.09 11.07 1.68
N GLN A 61 -2.23 10.16 2.63
CA GLN A 61 -1.78 10.32 4.01
C GLN A 61 -0.86 9.19 4.42
N ILE A 62 0.10 9.48 5.30
CA ILE A 62 1.00 8.49 5.86
C ILE A 62 1.08 8.64 7.37
N LYS A 63 0.87 7.54 8.09
CA LYS A 63 1.10 7.44 9.52
C LYS A 63 2.24 6.47 9.75
N ARG A 64 3.31 6.93 10.40
CA ARG A 64 4.38 6.04 10.86
C ARG A 64 3.88 5.29 12.10
N LEU A 65 4.04 3.98 12.09
CA LEU A 65 3.69 3.14 13.23
C LEU A 65 4.89 3.12 14.19
N ASP A 66 4.63 3.36 15.48
CA ASP A 66 5.68 3.27 16.49
C ASP A 66 6.06 1.81 16.71
N SER A 67 7.37 1.55 16.83
CA SER A 67 7.90 0.21 17.14
C SER A 67 7.47 -0.32 18.52
N SER A 68 6.92 0.54 19.38
CA SER A 68 6.40 0.21 20.70
C SER A 68 4.92 -0.20 20.71
N THR A 69 4.19 0.01 19.61
CA THR A 69 2.77 -0.37 19.53
C THR A 69 2.67 -1.87 19.29
N ARG A 70 2.70 -2.63 20.39
CA ARG A 70 2.27 -4.03 20.42
C ARG A 70 0.75 -4.06 20.50
N GLU A 71 0.12 -4.75 19.57
CA GLU A 71 -1.22 -5.33 19.75
C GLU A 71 -1.06 -6.79 20.20
#